data_AF-A0A357CXK7-F1
#
_entry.id   AF-A0A357CXK7-F1
#
_cell.length_a   1.000
_cell.length_b   1.000
_cell.length_c   1.000
_cell.angle_alpha   90.00
_cell.angle_beta   90.00
_cell.angle_gamma   90.00
#
_symmetry.space_group_name_H-M   'P 1'
#
loop_
_entity.id
_entity.type
_entity.pdbx_description
1 polymer ?
#
loop_
_entity_poly.entity_id
_entity_poly.type
_entity_poly.pdbx_seq_one_letter_code
_entity_poly.pdbx_strand_id
1 'polypeptide(L)' 'MERLIGILSELHPEVDFENSDKLIDNNIIDSFDIVTLIAEINDEFDITIPVEEIVPENFNSAKALFCLIERLQNNE' A
#
# COMPACT_ATOMS: atom_id res chain seq x y z
N MET A 1 -9.03 -5.77 2.88
CA MET A 1 -8.94 -4.35 3.25
C MET A 1 -8.51 -4.15 4.70
N GLU A 2 -9.14 -4.80 5.69
CA GLU A 2 -8.80 -4.62 7.12
C GLU A 2 -7.31 -4.87 7.44
N ARG A 3 -6.71 -5.96 6.94
CA ARG A 3 -5.28 -6.25 7.14
C ARG A 3 -4.37 -5.14 6.59
N LEU A 4 -4.67 -4.66 5.40
CA LEU A 4 -3.91 -3.58 4.75
C LEU A 4 -3.97 -2.29 5.56
N ILE A 5 -5.16 -1.93 6.06
CA ILE A 5 -5.34 -0.76 6.92
C ILE A 5 -4.57 -0.93 8.23
N GLY A 6 -4.48 -2.15 8.77
CA GLY A 6 -3.62 -2.47 9.92
C GLY A 6 -2.17 -2.08 9.66
N ILE A 7 -1.56 -2.63 8.60
CA ILE A 7 -0.17 -2.35 8.22
C ILE A 7 0.06 -0.85 8.03
N LEU A 8 -0.84 -0.19 7.30
CA LEU A 8 -0.74 1.26 7.05
C LEU A 8 -0.84 2.08 8.35
N SER A 9 -1.74 1.70 9.26
CA SER A 9 -1.91 2.38 10.56
C SER A 9 -0.75 2.14 11.51
N GLU A 10 -0.04 1.02 11.39
CA GLU A 10 1.19 0.75 12.14
C GLU A 10 2.35 1.63 11.66
N LEU A 11 2.43 1.89 10.34
CA LEU A 11 3.39 2.81 9.73
C LEU A 11 3.09 4.27 10.11
N HIS A 12 1.86 4.74 9.87
CA HIS A 12 1.44 6.11 10.18
C HIS A 12 0.09 6.13 10.90
N PRO A 13 0.06 6.01 12.25
CA PRO A 13 -1.17 6.05 13.02
C PRO A 13 -1.86 7.42 13.00
N GLU A 14 -1.15 8.46 12.55
CA GLU A 14 -1.67 9.83 12.43
C GLU A 14 -2.43 10.10 11.11
N VAL A 15 -2.42 9.14 10.18
CA VAL A 15 -2.99 9.29 8.83
C VAL A 15 -4.29 8.51 8.71
N ASP A 16 -5.33 9.19 8.20
CA ASP A 16 -6.59 8.54 7.87
C ASP A 16 -6.51 7.91 6.46
N PHE A 17 -6.09 6.64 6.40
CA PHE A 17 -5.99 5.87 5.16
C PHE A 17 -7.34 5.50 4.53
N GLU A 18 -8.45 5.58 5.28
CA GLU A 18 -9.78 5.27 4.74
C GLU A 18 -10.30 6.40 3.84
N ASN A 19 -9.94 7.64 4.17
CA ASN A 19 -10.35 8.85 3.44
C ASN A 19 -9.23 9.55 2.67
N SER A 20 -7.97 9.14 2.83
CA SER A 20 -6.84 9.74 2.13
C SER A 20 -6.63 9.14 0.73
N ASP A 21 -6.53 10.02 -0.26
CA ASP A 21 -6.29 9.72 -1.67
C ASP A 21 -5.00 10.32 -2.24
N LYS A 22 -4.11 10.85 -1.38
CA LYS A 22 -2.86 11.52 -1.78
C LYS A 22 -1.68 11.15 -0.89
N LEU A 23 -1.52 9.86 -0.59
CA LEU A 23 -0.50 9.39 0.33
C LEU A 23 0.92 9.69 -0.17
N ILE A 24 1.23 9.43 -1.45
CA ILE A 24 2.54 9.76 -2.02
C ILE A 24 2.61 11.25 -2.37
N ASP A 25 1.56 11.80 -2.99
CA ASP A 25 1.57 13.21 -3.44
C ASP A 25 1.76 14.20 -2.28
N ASN A 26 1.19 13.91 -1.11
CA ASN A 26 1.38 14.73 0.09
C ASN A 26 2.67 14.42 0.85
N ASN A 27 3.55 13.54 0.34
CA ASN A 27 4.73 13.01 1.04
C ASN A 27 4.38 12.41 2.41
N ILE A 28 3.22 11.75 2.51
CA ILE A 28 2.84 11.00 3.71
C ILE A 28 3.59 9.68 3.74
N ILE A 29 3.60 8.96 2.62
CA ILE A 29 4.41 7.77 2.43
C ILE A 29 5.62 8.16 1.61
N ASP A 30 6.80 8.06 2.21
CA ASP A 30 8.06 8.33 1.55
C ASP A 30 8.69 7.07 0.91
N SER A 31 9.88 7.21 0.33
CA SER A 31 10.58 6.08 -0.30
C SER A 31 10.92 4.93 0.66
N PHE A 32 11.15 5.20 1.94
CA PHE A 32 11.44 4.20 2.95
C PHE A 32 10.16 3.50 3.42
N ASP A 33 9.08 4.28 3.59
CA ASP A 33 7.76 3.74 3.93
C ASP A 33 7.25 2.81 2.82
N ILE A 34 7.44 3.17 1.55
CA ILE A 34 7.09 2.31 0.40
C ILE A 34 7.79 0.95 0.51
N VAL A 35 9.10 0.93 0.78
CA VAL A 35 9.88 -0.32 0.84
C VAL A 35 9.39 -1.19 2.00
N THR A 36 9.15 -0.59 3.17
CA THR A 36 8.61 -1.28 4.34
C THR A 36 7.21 -1.84 4.05
N LEU A 37 6.33 -1.01 3.50
CA LEU A 37 4.96 -1.37 3.15
C LEU A 37 4.91 -2.53 2.16
N ILE A 38 5.75 -2.51 1.12
CA ILE A 38 5.84 -3.61 0.15
C ILE A 38 6.30 -4.90 0.83
N ALA A 39 7.28 -4.83 1.73
CA ALA A 39 7.77 -6.02 2.44
C ALA A 39 6.66 -6.65 3.31
N GLU A 40 5.96 -5.82 4.10
CA GLU A 40 4.85 -6.27 4.95
C GLU A 40 3.69 -6.84 4.12
N ILE A 41 3.34 -6.18 3.00
CA ILE A 41 2.28 -6.67 2.12
C ILE A 41 2.67 -7.99 1.45
N ASN A 42 3.91 -8.10 0.97
CA ASN A 42 4.38 -9.32 0.32
C ASN A 42 4.32 -10.52 1.29
N ASP A 43 4.69 -10.33 2.56
CA ASP A 43 4.63 -11.37 3.60
C ASP A 43 3.19 -11.68 4.03
N GLU A 44 2.37 -10.66 4.30
CA GLU A 44 1.00 -10.84 4.81
C GLU A 44 0.02 -11.39 3.74
N PHE A 45 0.23 -11.05 2.48
CA PHE A 45 -0.66 -11.44 1.36
C PHE A 45 -0.07 -12.51 0.45
N ASP A 46 1.17 -12.97 0.71
CA ASP A 46 1.92 -13.96 -0.09
C ASP A 46 2.00 -13.56 -1.57
N ILE A 47 2.29 -12.28 -1.83
CA ILE A 47 2.44 -11.72 -3.19
C ILE A 47 3.83 -11.10 -3.40
N THR A 48 4.11 -10.70 -4.64
CA THR A 48 5.28 -9.87 -4.95
C THR A 48 4.84 -8.66 -5.75
N ILE A 49 4.97 -7.48 -5.15
CA ILE A 49 4.76 -6.21 -5.86
C ILE A 49 6.01 -5.87 -6.68
N PRO A 50 5.92 -5.82 -8.02
CA PRO A 50 7.05 -5.42 -8.85
C PRO A 50 7.27 -3.90 -8.78
N VAL A 51 8.50 -3.46 -9.01
CA VAL A 51 8.89 -2.04 -8.92
C VAL A 51 8.11 -1.16 -9.91
N GLU A 52 7.68 -1.72 -11.05
CA GLU A 52 6.86 -1.02 -12.04
C GLU A 52 5.45 -0.65 -11.55
N GLU A 53 4.91 -1.37 -10.57
CA GLU A 53 3.62 -1.08 -9.95
C GLU A 53 3.74 -0.05 -8.81
N ILE A 54 4.96 0.36 -8.45
CA ILE A 54 5.23 1.42 -7.46
C ILE A 54 5.00 2.79 -8.10
N VAL A 55 3.74 3.09 -8.37
CA VAL A 55 3.27 4.36 -8.94
C VAL A 55 2.26 5.01 -8.02
N PRO A 56 2.14 6.35 -8.03
CA PRO A 56 1.15 7.07 -7.23
C PRO A 56 -0.27 6.52 -7.46
N GLU A 57 -0.62 6.11 -8.68
CA GLU A 57 -1.94 5.54 -8.99
C GLU A 57 -2.29 4.32 -8.12
N ASN A 58 -1.31 3.50 -7.75
CA ASN A 58 -1.49 2.32 -6.91
C ASN A 58 -1.29 2.60 -5.41
N PHE A 59 -0.49 3.60 -5.05
CA PHE A 59 -0.08 3.84 -3.66
C PHE A 59 -0.68 5.10 -3.02
N ASN A 60 -1.37 5.96 -3.78
CA ASN A 60 -1.96 7.18 -3.25
C ASN A 60 -3.17 6.94 -2.34
N SER A 61 -3.78 5.76 -2.35
CA SER A 61 -4.89 5.42 -1.46
C SER A 61 -4.84 3.96 -1.04
N ALA A 62 -5.33 3.65 0.16
CA ALA A 62 -5.43 2.26 0.63
C ALA A 62 -6.32 1.41 -0.30
N LYS A 63 -7.33 2.02 -0.94
CA LYS A 63 -8.20 1.34 -1.92
C LYS A 63 -7.43 0.95 -3.18
N ALA A 64 -6.64 1.86 -3.74
CA ALA A 64 -5.84 1.57 -4.92
C ALA A 64 -4.81 0.46 -4.65
N LEU A 65 -4.17 0.53 -3.48
CA LEU A 65 -3.20 -0.45 -3.04
C LEU A 65 -3.87 -1.83 -2.84
N PHE A 66 -5.06 -1.86 -2.24
CA PHE A 66 -5.83 -3.09 -2.10
C PHE A 66 -6.23 -3.68 -3.47
N CYS A 67 -6.66 -2.84 -4.42
CA CYS A 67 -6.93 -3.29 -5.79
C CYS A 67 -5.68 -3.88 -6.46
N LEU A 68 -4.50 -3.29 -6.26
CA LEU A 68 -3.24 -3.85 -6.75
C LEU A 68 -2.97 -5.23 -6.15
N ILE A 69 -3.12 -5.38 -4.83
CA ILE A 69 -2.95 -6.65 -4.12
C ILE A 69 -3.91 -7.70 -4.70
N GLU A 70 -5.20 -7.39 -4.81
CA GLU A 70 -6.19 -8.32 -5.36
C GLU A 70 -5.85 -8.71 -6.82
N ARG A 71 -5.36 -7.77 -7.64
CA ARG A 71 -4.92 -8.06 -9.00
C ARG A 71 -3.72 -9.01 -9.03
N LEU A 72 -2.75 -8.82 -8.14
CA LEU A 72 -1.56 -9.69 -8.05
C LEU A 72 -1.91 -11.07 -7.49
N GLN A 73 -2.84 -11.16 -6.52
CA GLN A 73 -3.32 -12.42 -5.98
C GLN A 73 -4.14 -13.24 -6.98
N ASN A 74 -4.89 -12.59 -7.88
CA ASN A 74 -5.71 -13.29 -8.88
C ASN A 74 -4.98 -13.63 -10.19
N ASN A 75 -3.79 -13.06 -10.43
CA ASN A 75 -2.96 -13.41 -11.59
C ASN A 75 -2.07 -14.62 -11.28
N GLU A 76 -2.70 -15.79 -11.09
CA GLU A 76 -2.04 -17.10 -11.27
C GLU A 76 -1.86 -17.45 -12.75
#